data_AF-A0A523SKD3-F1
#
_entry.id   AF-A0A523SKD3-F1
#
_cell.length_a   1.000
_cell.length_b   1.000
_cell.length_c   1.000
_cell.angle_alpha   90.00
_cell.angle_beta   90.00
_cell.angle_gamma   90.00
#
_symmetry.space_group_name_H-M   'P 1'
#
loop_
_entity.id
_entity.type
_entity.pdbx_description
1 polymer ?
#
loop_
_entity_poly.entity_id
_entity_poly.type
_entity_poly.pdbx_seq_one_letter_code
_entity_poly.pdbx_strand_id
1 'polypeptide(L)'
;MAYFFVAVSSRKNLELCVKYALAGFPNSINGVWTFSEIQEGDFISFLYGAKAHNLYRVEGKEAIKDAKNLPPWDTMTSKSSRKTYYFPFRLYLTPIRKLNESLVRAEFAYVAENLLLRGGYRKTHFQADQTTLQSASQLGELYDETADRLDLNEYEIFMPSFTESKGKVSPPEIFRFIEVILQATIRQHLSDENNLADFLYQIGVETLDTSKLEVLGEKALAEGHIDILIKEAIPIGLARKIIIEVKTGLAKLQDISQLSMYLDEMGNECLAGVLIARDFSRKILQEAKRQRISTFEYKVDIIENGVPVTFNELKEDFQLIRVT
;
A
#
# COMPACT_ATOMS: atom_id res chain seq x y z
N MET A 1 9.71 8.35 0.82
CA MET A 1 8.44 8.96 1.28
C MET A 1 7.40 8.67 0.21
N ALA A 2 6.17 8.34 0.60
CA ALA A 2 5.06 8.06 -0.30
C ALA A 2 3.88 8.99 -0.03
N TYR A 3 2.92 9.03 -0.95
CA TYR A 3 1.69 9.80 -0.82
C TYR A 3 0.47 8.91 -1.00
N PHE A 4 -0.50 9.01 -0.10
CA PHE A 4 -1.70 8.17 -0.12
C PHE A 4 -3.00 8.97 -0.05
N PHE A 5 -4.02 8.46 -0.72
CA PHE A 5 -5.39 8.90 -0.56
C PHE A 5 -6.12 7.95 0.37
N VAL A 6 -6.55 8.41 1.54
CA VAL A 6 -7.26 7.62 2.53
C VAL A 6 -8.76 7.82 2.37
N ALA A 7 -9.49 6.75 2.01
CA ALA A 7 -10.92 6.81 1.79
C ALA A 7 -11.70 6.92 3.11
N VAL A 8 -12.61 7.89 3.19
CA VAL A 8 -13.42 8.15 4.39
C VAL A 8 -14.87 7.76 4.14
N SER A 9 -15.48 7.03 5.07
CA SER A 9 -16.80 6.40 4.87
C SER A 9 -17.99 7.35 4.97
N SER A 10 -17.84 8.52 5.62
CA SER A 10 -18.92 9.49 5.79
C SER A 10 -18.38 10.91 5.95
N ARG A 11 -19.22 11.91 5.68
CA ARG A 11 -18.90 13.32 5.93
C ARG A 11 -18.59 13.58 7.41
N LYS A 12 -19.36 13.00 8.33
CA LYS A 12 -19.11 13.09 9.77
C LYS A 12 -17.69 12.60 10.11
N ASN A 13 -17.28 11.47 9.55
CA ASN A 13 -15.93 10.95 9.79
C ASN A 13 -14.85 11.84 9.19
N LEU A 14 -15.08 12.44 8.01
CA LEU A 14 -14.15 13.40 7.42
C LEU A 14 -13.97 14.61 8.34
N GLU A 15 -15.06 15.17 8.85
CA GLU A 15 -15.03 16.31 9.77
C GLU A 15 -14.25 15.98 11.05
N LEU A 16 -14.42 14.77 11.60
CA LEU A 16 -13.63 14.31 12.76
C LEU A 16 -12.14 14.16 12.43
N CYS A 17 -11.82 13.55 11.28
CA CYS A 17 -10.44 13.37 10.85
C CYS A 17 -9.72 14.72 10.64
N VAL A 18 -10.41 15.69 10.02
CA VAL A 18 -9.89 17.04 9.80
C VAL A 18 -9.70 17.76 11.12
N LYS A 19 -10.73 17.74 11.98
CA LYS A 19 -10.70 18.42 13.29
C LYS A 19 -9.53 17.98 14.15
N TYR A 20 -9.34 16.66 14.28
CA TYR A 20 -8.34 16.08 15.18
C TYR A 20 -7.00 15.77 14.52
N ALA A 21 -6.83 16.11 13.23
CA ALA A 21 -5.70 15.69 12.41
C ALA A 21 -5.34 14.21 12.64
N LEU A 22 -6.35 13.35 12.49
CA LEU A 22 -6.27 11.94 12.87
C LEU A 22 -6.90 11.07 11.77
N ALA A 23 -6.25 9.97 11.40
CA ALA A 23 -6.85 8.94 10.56
C ALA A 23 -7.03 7.66 11.37
N GLY A 24 -8.20 7.02 11.24
CA GLY A 24 -8.53 5.78 11.95
C GLY A 24 -8.93 4.69 10.98
N PHE A 25 -8.36 3.49 11.15
CA PHE A 25 -8.66 2.34 10.30
C PHE A 25 -9.31 1.21 11.09
N PRO A 26 -10.25 0.48 10.47
CA PRO A 26 -11.01 -0.55 11.16
C PRO A 26 -10.13 -1.73 11.60
N ASN A 27 -10.56 -2.46 12.63
CA ASN A 27 -10.01 -3.74 13.14
C ASN A 27 -10.05 -4.93 12.13
N SER A 28 -9.90 -4.65 10.85
CA SER A 28 -9.97 -5.59 9.73
C SER A 28 -8.62 -5.70 9.03
N ILE A 29 -8.48 -6.69 8.15
CA ILE A 29 -7.25 -6.88 7.37
C ILE A 29 -6.89 -5.67 6.50
N ASN A 30 -7.89 -4.97 5.94
CA ASN A 30 -7.62 -3.75 5.16
C ASN A 30 -7.10 -2.62 6.04
N GLY A 31 -7.56 -2.54 7.29
CA GLY A 31 -7.13 -1.52 8.22
C GLY A 31 -5.70 -1.76 8.71
N VAL A 32 -5.36 -2.99 9.09
CA VAL A 32 -3.97 -3.32 9.46
C VAL A 32 -3.04 -3.23 8.25
N TRP A 33 -3.49 -3.59 7.05
CA TRP A 33 -2.70 -3.42 5.83
C TRP A 33 -2.36 -1.95 5.59
N THR A 34 -3.36 -1.05 5.67
CA THR A 34 -3.12 0.40 5.52
C THR A 34 -2.18 0.92 6.59
N PHE A 35 -2.40 0.48 7.83
CA PHE A 35 -1.54 0.83 8.95
C PHE A 35 -0.10 0.34 8.75
N SER A 36 0.11 -0.88 8.25
CA SER A 36 1.44 -1.41 7.96
C SER A 36 2.11 -0.73 6.77
N GLU A 37 1.34 -0.34 5.76
CA GLU A 37 1.85 0.23 4.52
C GLU A 37 2.30 1.69 4.69
N ILE A 38 1.50 2.52 5.35
CA ILE A 38 1.79 3.94 5.57
C ILE A 38 2.80 4.11 6.72
N GLN A 39 3.89 4.82 6.45
CA GLN A 39 4.97 5.09 7.41
C GLN A 39 4.92 6.52 7.95
N GLU A 40 5.62 6.73 9.06
CA GLU A 40 5.93 8.08 9.52
C GLU A 40 6.74 8.83 8.46
N GLY A 41 6.44 10.12 8.27
CA GLY A 41 6.99 10.94 7.20
C GLY A 41 6.26 10.82 5.86
N ASP A 42 5.42 9.82 5.63
CA ASP A 42 4.58 9.77 4.43
C ASP A 42 3.52 10.88 4.45
N PHE A 43 2.96 11.18 3.28
CA PHE A 43 1.88 12.14 3.12
C PHE A 43 0.56 11.43 2.91
N ILE A 44 -0.53 12.05 3.39
CA ILE A 44 -1.88 11.61 3.06
C ILE A 44 -2.82 12.77 2.71
N SER A 45 -3.83 12.46 1.91
CA SER A 45 -5.03 13.28 1.74
C SER A 45 -6.27 12.44 2.00
N PHE A 46 -7.31 13.04 2.57
CA PHE A 46 -8.57 12.33 2.73
C PHE A 46 -9.36 12.33 1.42
N LEU A 47 -9.95 11.19 1.10
CA LEU A 47 -10.74 10.98 -0.08
C LEU A 47 -12.21 10.80 0.30
N TYR A 48 -13.02 11.79 -0.06
CA TYR A 48 -14.47 11.78 0.19
C TYR A 48 -15.23 12.52 -0.91
N GLY A 49 -16.27 11.90 -1.46
CA GLY A 49 -17.11 12.50 -2.49
C GLY A 49 -16.38 12.83 -3.78
N ALA A 50 -15.46 11.95 -4.22
CA ALA A 50 -14.58 12.17 -5.38
C ALA A 50 -13.71 13.44 -5.28
N LYS A 51 -13.36 13.84 -4.05
CA LYS A 51 -12.47 14.97 -3.78
C LYS A 51 -11.34 14.60 -2.84
N ALA A 52 -10.20 15.24 -3.05
CA ALA A 52 -9.07 15.32 -2.15
C ALA A 52 -9.35 16.39 -1.08
N HIS A 53 -9.20 16.04 0.20
CA HIS A 53 -9.37 16.96 1.33
C HIS A 53 -8.08 17.04 2.12
N ASN A 54 -7.51 18.24 2.14
CA ASN A 54 -6.28 18.64 2.82
C ASN A 54 -5.05 17.78 2.45
N LEU A 55 -3.87 18.29 2.74
CA LEU A 55 -2.62 17.53 2.66
C LEU A 55 -2.04 17.45 4.07
N TYR A 56 -1.70 16.24 4.50
CA TYR A 56 -1.14 15.97 5.81
C TYR A 56 0.17 15.21 5.68
N ARG A 57 1.05 15.38 6.66
CA ARG A 57 2.20 14.50 6.92
C ARG A 57 1.89 13.59 8.10
N VAL A 58 2.26 12.32 8.01
CA VAL A 58 2.13 11.37 9.12
C VAL A 58 3.28 11.60 10.11
N GLU A 59 2.96 11.93 11.35
CA GLU A 59 3.95 12.15 12.41
C GLU A 59 4.13 10.95 13.33
N GLY A 60 3.11 10.10 13.42
CA GLY A 60 3.10 8.99 14.34
C GLY A 60 1.98 8.03 14.03
N LYS A 61 2.10 6.80 14.55
CA LYS A 61 1.11 5.75 14.37
C LYS A 61 1.00 4.89 15.62
N GLU A 62 -0.22 4.54 16.01
CA GLU A 62 -0.47 3.69 17.18
C GLU A 62 -1.60 2.69 16.89
N ALA A 63 -1.49 1.48 17.43
CA ALA A 63 -2.60 0.54 17.49
C ALA A 63 -3.07 0.44 18.94
N ILE A 64 -4.32 0.83 19.20
CA ILE A 64 -4.86 1.01 20.54
C ILE A 64 -5.76 -0.18 20.94
N LYS A 65 -5.51 -0.75 22.11
CA LYS A 65 -6.36 -1.81 22.70
C LYS A 65 -7.72 -1.25 23.09
N ASP A 66 -8.77 -2.07 22.97
CA ASP A 66 -10.14 -1.70 23.33
C ASP A 66 -10.66 -0.37 22.73
N ALA A 67 -10.15 0.01 21.55
CA ALA A 67 -10.51 1.26 20.87
C ALA A 67 -12.01 1.40 20.53
N LYS A 68 -12.82 0.35 20.71
CA LYS A 68 -14.29 0.39 20.62
C LYS A 68 -14.94 1.41 21.57
N ASN A 69 -14.28 1.75 22.67
CA ASN A 69 -14.79 2.67 23.69
C ASN A 69 -14.14 4.06 23.61
N LEU A 70 -13.25 4.29 22.64
CA LEU A 70 -12.47 5.52 22.54
C LEU A 70 -13.00 6.43 21.44
N PRO A 71 -13.02 7.76 21.66
CA PRO A 71 -13.33 8.73 20.61
C PRO A 71 -12.23 8.74 19.54
N PRO A 72 -12.47 9.37 18.36
CA PRO A 72 -13.65 10.16 18.01
C PRO A 72 -14.72 9.39 17.23
N TRP A 73 -14.42 8.16 16.78
CA TRP A 73 -15.29 7.41 15.89
C TRP A 73 -16.21 6.44 16.65
N ASP A 74 -17.48 6.45 16.26
CA ASP A 74 -18.46 5.48 16.74
C ASP A 74 -18.16 4.08 16.17
N THR A 75 -18.48 3.03 16.94
CA THR A 75 -18.42 1.66 16.42
C THR A 75 -19.52 1.42 15.39
N MET A 76 -19.22 0.60 14.38
CA MET A 76 -20.14 0.29 13.30
C MET A 76 -20.41 -1.21 13.23
N THR A 77 -21.64 -1.63 13.51
CA THR A 77 -22.03 -3.04 13.36
C THR A 77 -22.72 -3.25 12.02
N SER A 78 -22.12 -4.09 11.17
CA SER A 78 -22.74 -4.47 9.90
C SER A 78 -23.97 -5.34 10.15
N LYS A 79 -25.12 -4.94 9.60
CA LYS A 79 -26.38 -5.70 9.74
C LYS A 79 -26.32 -7.08 9.09
N SER A 80 -25.59 -7.22 7.98
CA SER A 80 -25.52 -8.46 7.20
C SER A 80 -24.52 -9.46 7.79
N SER A 81 -23.31 -9.00 8.13
CA SER A 81 -22.25 -9.88 8.65
C SER A 81 -22.23 -9.99 10.17
N ARG A 82 -23.01 -9.16 10.88
CA ARG A 82 -22.98 -8.96 12.33
C ARG A 82 -21.60 -8.62 12.90
N LYS A 83 -20.64 -8.26 12.04
CA LYS A 83 -19.29 -7.84 12.46
C LYS A 83 -19.34 -6.42 12.96
N THR A 84 -18.73 -6.20 14.13
CA THR A 84 -18.50 -4.88 14.70
C THR A 84 -17.14 -4.36 14.27
N TYR A 85 -17.15 -3.21 13.63
CA TYR A 85 -15.96 -2.47 13.25
C TYR A 85 -15.74 -1.34 14.25
N TYR A 86 -14.49 -1.23 14.71
CA TYR A 86 -13.97 -0.12 15.50
C TYR A 86 -12.56 0.20 15.00
N PHE A 87 -11.98 1.32 15.47
CA PHE A 87 -10.81 1.93 14.82
C PHE A 87 -9.56 1.89 15.73
N PRO A 88 -8.91 0.72 15.89
CA PRO A 88 -7.73 0.60 16.74
C PRO A 88 -6.48 1.18 16.09
N PHE A 89 -6.36 1.14 14.77
CA PHE A 89 -5.16 1.62 14.07
C PHE A 89 -5.31 3.10 13.75
N ARG A 90 -4.42 3.93 14.29
CA ARG A 90 -4.49 5.39 14.18
C ARG A 90 -3.21 5.96 13.61
N LEU A 91 -3.36 6.98 12.76
CA LEU A 91 -2.27 7.84 12.33
C LEU A 91 -2.50 9.24 12.89
N TYR A 92 -1.46 9.77 13.51
CA TYR A 92 -1.38 11.16 13.95
C TYR A 92 -0.77 11.99 12.82
N LEU A 93 -1.43 13.11 12.51
CA LEU A 93 -1.14 13.88 11.32
C LEU A 93 -0.77 15.31 11.67
N THR A 94 0.17 15.88 10.93
CA THR A 94 0.37 17.33 10.85
C THR A 94 -0.30 17.83 9.57
N PRO A 95 -1.29 18.73 9.64
CA PRO A 95 -1.82 19.37 8.44
C PRO A 95 -0.75 20.28 7.81
N ILE A 96 -0.60 20.17 6.49
CA ILE A 96 0.38 20.93 5.70
C ILE A 96 -0.34 21.94 4.82
N ARG A 97 -1.40 21.51 4.12
CA ARG A 97 -2.21 22.37 3.26
C ARG A 97 -3.69 22.16 3.45
N LYS A 98 -4.45 23.24 3.34
CA LYS A 98 -5.90 23.24 3.28
C LYS A 98 -6.34 23.19 1.82
N LEU A 99 -6.97 22.09 1.40
CA LEU A 99 -7.44 21.90 0.03
C LEU A 99 -8.74 21.11 0.00
N ASN A 100 -9.57 21.34 -1.01
CA ASN A 100 -10.83 20.61 -1.24
C ASN A 100 -11.06 20.51 -2.75
N GLU A 101 -10.32 19.59 -3.36
CA GLU A 101 -10.10 19.58 -4.81
C GLU A 101 -10.75 18.37 -5.47
N SER A 102 -11.32 18.57 -6.66
CA SER A 102 -11.92 17.46 -7.42
C SER A 102 -10.86 16.51 -7.94
N LEU A 103 -11.09 15.20 -7.83
CA LEU A 103 -10.22 14.19 -8.46
C LEU A 103 -10.28 14.21 -9.99
N VAL A 104 -11.22 14.93 -10.59
CA VAL A 104 -11.30 15.11 -12.06
C VAL A 104 -10.18 16.04 -12.58
N ARG A 105 -9.50 16.77 -11.68
CA ARG A 105 -8.35 17.60 -12.04
C ARG A 105 -7.22 16.74 -12.60
N ALA A 106 -6.51 17.26 -13.60
CA ALA A 106 -5.38 16.57 -14.24
C ALA A 106 -4.28 16.23 -13.22
N GLU A 107 -4.11 17.07 -12.22
CA GLU A 107 -3.20 16.92 -11.08
C GLU A 107 -3.42 15.63 -10.28
N PHE A 108 -4.62 15.04 -10.34
CA PHE A 108 -4.97 13.79 -9.65
C PHE A 108 -5.24 12.62 -10.60
N ALA A 109 -4.89 12.75 -11.88
CA ALA A 109 -5.20 11.75 -12.92
C ALA A 109 -4.75 10.33 -12.52
N TYR A 110 -3.54 10.20 -11.97
CA TYR A 110 -2.99 8.89 -11.55
C TYR A 110 -3.93 8.15 -10.58
N VAL A 111 -4.43 8.86 -9.56
CA VAL A 111 -5.32 8.28 -8.54
C VAL A 111 -6.74 8.12 -9.10
N ALA A 112 -7.21 9.08 -9.90
CA ALA A 112 -8.53 9.03 -10.52
C ALA A 112 -8.69 7.81 -11.44
N GLU A 113 -7.70 7.54 -12.29
CA GLU A 113 -7.67 6.33 -13.14
C GLU A 113 -7.74 5.06 -12.30
N ASN A 114 -6.93 4.98 -11.24
CA ASN A 114 -6.91 3.84 -10.33
C ASN A 114 -8.28 3.58 -9.69
N LEU A 115 -9.02 4.63 -9.34
CA LEU A 115 -10.36 4.53 -8.76
C LEU A 115 -11.43 4.13 -9.78
N LEU A 116 -11.38 4.72 -10.98
CA LEU A 116 -12.36 4.50 -12.04
C LEU A 116 -12.32 3.06 -12.54
N LEU A 117 -11.12 2.55 -12.86
CA LEU A 117 -10.93 1.21 -13.41
C LEU A 117 -11.32 0.10 -12.42
N ARG A 118 -11.31 0.39 -11.12
CA ARG A 118 -11.70 -0.57 -10.07
C ARG A 118 -13.20 -0.60 -9.78
N GLY A 119 -13.98 0.33 -10.33
CA GLY A 119 -15.42 0.41 -10.04
C GLY A 119 -15.75 0.80 -8.60
N GLY A 120 -14.88 1.54 -7.90
CA GLY A 120 -15.21 2.23 -6.63
C GLY A 120 -14.31 1.97 -5.41
N TYR A 121 -14.75 2.48 -4.25
CA TYR A 121 -13.97 2.61 -3.00
C TYR A 121 -14.01 1.37 -2.08
N ARG A 122 -13.69 0.18 -2.60
CA ARG A 122 -13.64 -1.03 -1.75
C ARG A 122 -12.41 -1.10 -0.83
N LYS A 123 -11.41 -0.25 -1.07
CA LYS A 123 -10.17 -0.16 -0.30
C LYS A 123 -10.18 1.05 0.62
N THR A 124 -9.41 0.95 1.69
CA THR A 124 -9.22 2.00 2.70
C THR A 124 -8.25 3.08 2.24
N HIS A 125 -7.36 2.78 1.31
CA HIS A 125 -6.38 3.74 0.79
C HIS A 125 -5.91 3.40 -0.63
N PHE A 126 -5.27 4.37 -1.29
CA PHE A 126 -4.69 4.29 -2.62
C PHE A 126 -3.37 5.05 -2.65
N GLN A 127 -2.29 4.45 -3.15
CA GLN A 127 -1.03 5.16 -3.34
C GLN A 127 -1.11 6.08 -4.56
N ALA A 128 -0.61 7.29 -4.40
CA ALA A 128 -0.41 8.28 -5.44
C ALA A 128 1.08 8.36 -5.80
N ASP A 129 1.35 8.79 -7.03
CA ASP A 129 2.72 8.98 -7.49
C ASP A 129 3.30 10.33 -7.03
N GLN A 130 4.62 10.47 -7.17
CA GLN A 130 5.34 11.67 -6.74
C GLN A 130 4.87 12.94 -7.47
N THR A 131 4.42 12.83 -8.73
CA THR A 131 3.86 13.96 -9.50
C THR A 131 2.54 14.44 -8.90
N THR A 132 1.69 13.52 -8.45
CA THR A 132 0.45 13.84 -7.73
C THR A 132 0.75 14.53 -6.40
N LEU A 133 1.77 14.07 -5.65
CA LEU A 133 2.19 14.72 -4.40
C LEU A 133 2.71 16.14 -4.65
N GLN A 134 3.55 16.34 -5.68
CA GLN A 134 4.05 17.67 -6.03
C GLN A 134 2.88 18.62 -6.32
N SER A 135 1.89 18.14 -7.08
CA SER A 135 0.70 18.92 -7.41
C SER A 135 -0.12 19.25 -6.16
N ALA A 136 -0.46 18.26 -5.33
CA ALA A 136 -1.16 18.47 -4.06
C ALA A 136 -0.44 19.46 -3.14
N SER A 137 0.90 19.43 -3.15
CA SER A 137 1.76 20.36 -2.39
C SER A 137 1.71 21.80 -2.93
N GLN A 138 1.20 22.02 -4.13
CA GLN A 138 1.04 23.34 -4.76
C GLN A 138 -0.41 23.85 -4.78
N LEU A 139 -1.37 22.99 -4.52
CA LEU A 139 -2.80 23.33 -4.43
C LEU A 139 -3.24 23.85 -3.06
N GLY A 140 -4.33 24.62 -3.06
CA GLY A 140 -4.94 25.16 -1.84
C GLY A 140 -4.09 26.23 -1.15
N GLU A 141 -4.19 26.30 0.17
CA GLU A 141 -3.50 27.28 1.03
C GLU A 141 -2.61 26.55 2.04
N LEU A 142 -1.59 27.23 2.58
CA LEU A 142 -0.83 26.67 3.70
C LEU A 142 -1.74 26.54 4.92
N TYR A 143 -1.58 25.47 5.69
CA TYR A 143 -2.33 25.30 6.92
C TYR A 143 -1.67 26.13 8.04
N ASP A 144 -2.33 27.19 8.48
CA ASP A 144 -1.87 28.12 9.52
C ASP A 144 -2.64 27.99 10.85
N GLU A 145 -3.72 27.23 10.85
CA GLU A 145 -4.53 26.93 12.04
C GLU A 145 -3.84 25.85 12.91
N THR A 146 -4.09 25.87 14.22
CA THR A 146 -3.69 24.75 15.10
C THR A 146 -4.76 23.67 15.04
N ALA A 147 -4.39 22.44 14.72
CA ALA A 147 -5.31 21.31 14.79
C ALA A 147 -5.67 21.00 16.24
N ASP A 148 -6.95 20.69 16.49
CA ASP A 148 -7.36 20.21 17.81
C ASP A 148 -6.67 18.88 18.09
N ARG A 149 -6.09 18.73 19.28
CA ARG A 149 -5.61 17.41 19.72
C ARG A 149 -6.73 16.71 20.47
N LEU A 150 -7.03 15.49 20.06
CA LEU A 150 -7.98 14.67 20.77
C LEU A 150 -7.37 14.25 22.11
N ASP A 151 -7.92 14.78 23.21
CA ASP A 151 -7.56 14.34 24.54
C ASP A 151 -8.16 12.95 24.79
N LEU A 152 -7.28 11.98 25.04
CA LEU A 152 -7.64 10.60 25.33
C LEU A 152 -7.17 10.32 26.75
N ASN A 153 -8.07 9.79 27.58
CA ASN A 153 -7.69 9.19 28.87
C ASN A 153 -6.64 8.10 28.65
N GLU A 154 -5.97 7.65 29.71
CA GLU A 154 -4.99 6.57 29.64
C GLU A 154 -5.52 5.35 28.84
N TYR A 155 -4.74 4.93 27.85
CA TYR A 155 -5.03 3.79 26.99
C TYR A 155 -3.77 2.92 26.81
N GLU A 156 -3.99 1.65 26.49
CA GLU A 156 -2.91 0.72 26.16
C GLU A 156 -2.73 0.61 24.65
N ILE A 157 -1.47 0.52 24.22
CA ILE A 157 -1.12 0.22 22.84
C ILE A 157 -0.72 -1.25 22.67
N PHE A 158 -0.78 -1.74 21.43
CA PHE A 158 -0.24 -3.03 21.02
C PHE A 158 0.46 -2.88 19.67
N MET A 159 1.26 -3.88 19.30
CA MET A 159 1.86 -3.97 17.97
C MET A 159 1.18 -5.10 17.18
N PRO A 160 0.53 -4.80 16.05
CA PRO A 160 -0.13 -5.83 15.25
C PRO A 160 0.89 -6.84 14.72
N SER A 161 0.49 -8.11 14.66
CA SER A 161 1.32 -9.21 14.18
C SER A 161 0.59 -10.07 13.13
N PHE A 162 1.36 -10.89 12.42
CA PHE A 162 0.91 -11.70 11.30
C PHE A 162 1.33 -13.15 11.48
N THR A 163 0.46 -14.07 11.07
CA THR A 163 0.73 -15.52 11.14
C THR A 163 0.16 -16.25 9.92
N GLU A 164 0.82 -17.34 9.50
CA GLU A 164 0.24 -18.27 8.51
C GLU A 164 -0.87 -19.15 9.13
N SER A 165 -0.80 -19.35 10.45
CA SER A 165 -1.67 -20.27 11.20
C SER A 165 -3.06 -19.69 11.43
N LYS A 166 -4.09 -20.20 10.72
CA LYS A 166 -5.48 -19.77 10.88
C LYS A 166 -6.00 -19.82 12.33
N GLY A 167 -5.55 -20.80 13.12
CA GLY A 167 -5.97 -20.96 14.52
C GLY A 167 -5.40 -19.92 15.50
N LYS A 168 -4.36 -19.17 15.09
CA LYS A 168 -3.74 -18.11 15.90
C LYS A 168 -4.27 -16.71 15.55
N VAL A 169 -5.12 -16.60 14.51
CA VAL A 169 -5.69 -15.33 14.06
C VAL A 169 -6.66 -14.80 15.12
N SER A 170 -6.37 -13.61 15.64
CA SER A 170 -7.15 -12.91 16.66
C SER A 170 -7.10 -11.40 16.40
N PRO A 171 -7.91 -10.87 15.47
CA PRO A 171 -7.98 -9.44 15.22
C PRO A 171 -8.50 -8.68 16.45
N PRO A 172 -7.97 -7.47 16.74
CA PRO A 172 -7.03 -6.70 15.92
C PRO A 172 -5.54 -6.93 16.18
N GLU A 173 -5.16 -7.83 17.09
CA GLU A 173 -3.75 -8.03 17.47
C GLU A 173 -2.99 -8.95 16.52
N ILE A 174 -3.64 -10.01 16.04
CA ILE A 174 -3.02 -11.04 15.19
C ILE A 174 -3.85 -11.27 13.93
N PHE A 175 -3.26 -10.98 12.78
CA PHE A 175 -3.88 -11.20 11.47
C PHE A 175 -3.24 -12.34 10.70
N ARG A 176 -3.94 -12.81 9.68
CA ARG A 176 -3.36 -13.75 8.73
C ARG A 176 -2.37 -13.04 7.83
N PHE A 177 -1.19 -13.63 7.63
CA PHE A 177 -0.28 -13.22 6.57
C PHE A 177 -0.89 -13.59 5.21
N ILE A 178 -1.14 -12.58 4.39
CA ILE A 178 -1.78 -12.70 3.08
C ILE A 178 -1.09 -11.79 2.07
N GLU A 179 -1.47 -11.91 0.80
CA GLU A 179 -0.81 -11.27 -0.33
C GLU A 179 -0.61 -9.77 -0.17
N VAL A 180 -1.63 -9.02 0.26
CA VAL A 180 -1.50 -7.56 0.46
C VAL A 180 -0.46 -7.17 1.52
N ILE A 181 -0.21 -8.02 2.52
CA ILE A 181 0.84 -7.76 3.51
C ILE A 181 2.22 -8.02 2.89
N LEU A 182 2.35 -9.11 2.14
CA LEU A 182 3.57 -9.42 1.39
C LEU A 182 3.89 -8.34 0.34
N GLN A 183 2.88 -7.85 -0.38
CA GLN A 183 3.00 -6.74 -1.33
C GLN A 183 3.53 -5.48 -0.64
N ALA A 184 2.99 -5.11 0.53
CA ALA A 184 3.49 -3.99 1.31
C ALA A 184 4.95 -4.19 1.78
N THR A 185 5.31 -5.42 2.19
CA THR A 185 6.69 -5.77 2.56
C THR A 185 7.64 -5.61 1.37
N ILE A 186 7.31 -6.20 0.21
CA ILE A 186 8.11 -6.11 -1.02
C ILE A 186 8.24 -4.65 -1.47
N ARG A 187 7.13 -3.90 -1.49
CA ARG A 187 7.13 -2.48 -1.90
C ARG A 187 8.10 -1.67 -1.03
N GLN A 188 8.06 -1.85 0.28
CA GLN A 188 8.97 -1.14 1.19
C GLN A 188 10.41 -1.62 1.06
N HIS A 189 10.64 -2.92 0.87
CA HIS A 189 11.97 -3.47 0.62
C HIS A 189 12.60 -2.86 -0.63
N LEU A 190 11.85 -2.82 -1.74
CA LEU A 190 12.27 -2.23 -3.01
C LEU A 190 12.24 -0.69 -3.02
N SER A 191 11.71 -0.04 -1.99
CA SER A 191 11.81 1.42 -1.83
C SER A 191 13.16 1.83 -1.25
N ASP A 192 13.95 0.89 -0.73
CA ASP A 192 15.36 1.12 -0.39
C ASP A 192 16.20 1.11 -1.67
N GLU A 193 17.08 2.10 -1.81
CA GLU A 193 17.84 2.31 -3.04
C GLU A 193 18.81 1.16 -3.35
N ASN A 194 19.44 0.57 -2.33
CA ASN A 194 20.39 -0.53 -2.54
C ASN A 194 19.66 -1.82 -2.93
N ASN A 195 18.56 -2.12 -2.26
CA ASN A 195 17.72 -3.27 -2.60
C ASN A 195 17.15 -3.14 -4.00
N LEU A 196 16.71 -1.93 -4.39
CA LEU A 196 16.22 -1.67 -5.73
C LEU A 196 17.34 -1.84 -6.77
N ALA A 197 18.53 -1.31 -6.52
CA ALA A 197 19.69 -1.44 -7.42
C ALA A 197 20.03 -2.91 -7.67
N ASP A 198 20.11 -3.71 -6.60
CA ASP A 198 20.38 -5.14 -6.68
C ASP A 198 19.26 -5.87 -7.43
N PHE A 199 18.00 -5.58 -7.13
CA PHE A 199 16.85 -6.13 -7.84
C PHE A 199 16.89 -5.83 -9.36
N LEU A 200 17.16 -4.58 -9.73
CA LEU A 200 17.26 -4.14 -11.12
C LEU A 200 18.42 -4.82 -11.87
N TYR A 201 19.58 -4.92 -11.24
CA TYR A 201 20.71 -5.68 -11.77
C TYR A 201 20.34 -7.16 -11.98
N GLN A 202 19.69 -7.77 -11.00
CA GLN A 202 19.24 -9.15 -11.09
C GLN A 202 18.22 -9.37 -12.22
N ILE A 203 17.39 -8.41 -12.60
CA ILE A 203 16.50 -8.57 -13.78
C ILE A 203 17.13 -8.11 -15.11
N GLY A 204 18.39 -7.66 -15.09
CA GLY A 204 19.11 -7.19 -16.28
C GLY A 204 18.75 -5.77 -16.73
N VAL A 205 18.23 -4.93 -15.82
CA VAL A 205 17.88 -3.53 -16.07
C VAL A 205 18.92 -2.63 -15.38
N GLU A 206 20.10 -2.50 -15.98
CA GLU A 206 21.24 -1.81 -15.35
C GLU A 206 21.31 -0.31 -15.65
N THR A 207 20.50 0.19 -16.58
CA THR A 207 20.62 1.55 -17.11
C THR A 207 19.77 2.59 -16.38
N LEU A 208 18.97 2.17 -15.41
CA LEU A 208 18.10 3.06 -14.65
C LEU A 208 18.79 3.58 -13.40
N ASP A 209 18.66 4.88 -13.17
CA ASP A 209 19.10 5.54 -11.95
C ASP A 209 18.05 5.34 -10.85
N THR A 210 18.38 4.51 -9.86
CA THR A 210 17.48 4.12 -8.75
C THR A 210 16.99 5.31 -7.95
N SER A 211 17.80 6.36 -7.81
CA SER A 211 17.42 7.59 -7.10
C SER A 211 16.28 8.37 -7.78
N LYS A 212 15.99 8.05 -9.04
CA LYS A 212 14.93 8.67 -9.85
C LYS A 212 13.70 7.79 -10.01
N LEU A 213 13.70 6.60 -9.42
CA LEU A 213 12.57 5.68 -9.49
C LEU A 213 11.70 5.79 -8.24
N GLU A 214 10.42 5.46 -8.41
CA GLU A 214 9.50 5.25 -7.31
C GLU A 214 8.88 3.84 -7.41
N VAL A 215 8.60 3.26 -6.25
CA VAL A 215 7.94 1.95 -6.13
C VAL A 215 6.52 2.17 -5.60
N LEU A 216 5.55 1.91 -6.47
CA LEU A 216 4.14 2.15 -6.24
C LEU A 216 3.42 0.83 -5.99
N GLY A 217 2.68 0.77 -4.90
CA GLY A 217 1.72 -0.26 -4.63
C GLY A 217 0.52 -0.08 -5.54
N GLU A 218 0.16 -1.16 -6.20
CA GLU A 218 -1.03 -1.37 -6.98
C GLU A 218 -1.37 -0.36 -8.09
N LYS A 219 -1.41 -0.83 -9.35
CA LYS A 219 -1.92 -0.05 -10.49
C LYS A 219 -3.06 -0.79 -11.19
N ALA A 220 -4.23 -0.15 -11.25
CA ALA A 220 -5.35 -0.64 -12.03
C ALA A 220 -5.09 -0.49 -13.53
N LEU A 221 -5.51 -1.50 -14.29
CA LEU A 221 -5.45 -1.58 -15.75
C LEU A 221 -6.86 -1.64 -16.34
N ALA A 222 -6.96 -1.60 -17.67
CA ALA A 222 -8.25 -1.79 -18.33
C ALA A 222 -8.83 -3.18 -17.98
N GLU A 223 -7.96 -4.19 -17.93
CA GLU A 223 -8.30 -5.56 -17.55
C GLU A 223 -7.40 -6.02 -16.39
N GLY A 224 -7.82 -5.73 -15.16
CA GLY A 224 -7.16 -6.23 -13.96
C GLY A 224 -6.35 -5.18 -13.20
N HIS A 225 -5.32 -5.64 -12.49
CA HIS A 225 -4.42 -4.79 -11.71
C HIS A 225 -3.06 -5.46 -11.57
N ILE A 226 -2.03 -4.62 -11.53
CA ILE A 226 -0.65 -4.98 -11.18
C ILE A 226 -0.47 -4.74 -9.68
N ASP A 227 0.23 -5.64 -9.00
CA ASP A 227 0.46 -5.55 -7.56
C ASP A 227 1.48 -4.47 -7.19
N ILE A 228 2.61 -4.38 -7.90
CA ILE A 228 3.64 -3.34 -7.69
C ILE A 228 4.14 -2.83 -9.04
N LEU A 229 4.25 -1.50 -9.15
CA LEU A 229 4.77 -0.80 -10.31
C LEU A 229 6.01 0.00 -9.92
N ILE A 230 7.11 -0.20 -10.65
CA ILE A 230 8.30 0.65 -10.56
C ILE A 230 8.35 1.52 -11.82
N LYS A 231 8.50 2.82 -11.66
CA LYS A 231 8.60 3.79 -12.77
C LYS A 231 9.47 4.98 -12.38
N GLU A 232 9.76 5.88 -13.33
CA GLU A 232 10.34 7.17 -12.98
C GLU A 232 9.40 8.01 -12.11
N ALA A 233 9.96 8.59 -11.04
CA ALA A 233 9.23 9.44 -10.09
C ALA A 233 8.85 10.80 -10.69
N ILE A 234 9.62 11.27 -11.68
CA ILE A 234 9.42 12.56 -12.34
C ILE A 234 9.32 12.30 -13.85
N PRO A 235 8.38 12.95 -14.56
CA PRO A 235 8.28 12.83 -16.01
C PRO A 235 9.55 13.34 -16.70
N ILE A 236 10.16 12.48 -17.52
CA ILE A 236 11.38 12.79 -18.28
C ILE A 236 11.21 12.62 -19.79
N GLY A 237 9.95 12.58 -20.27
CA GLY A 237 9.62 12.31 -21.68
C GLY A 237 9.71 10.83 -22.08
N LEU A 238 10.05 9.95 -21.14
CA LEU A 238 9.96 8.49 -21.21
C LEU A 238 9.15 8.02 -19.99
N ALA A 239 8.44 6.90 -20.13
CA ALA A 239 7.68 6.30 -19.03
C ALA A 239 8.04 4.82 -18.87
N ARG A 240 9.30 4.53 -18.54
CA ARG A 240 9.78 3.15 -18.41
C ARG A 240 9.20 2.53 -17.15
N LYS A 241 8.71 1.30 -17.29
CA LYS A 241 7.96 0.62 -16.23
C LYS A 241 8.50 -0.78 -16.01
N ILE A 242 8.51 -1.21 -14.76
CA ILE A 242 8.66 -2.61 -14.38
C ILE A 242 7.43 -2.98 -13.58
N ILE A 243 6.81 -4.09 -13.96
CA ILE A 243 5.58 -4.56 -13.33
C ILE A 243 5.89 -5.85 -12.56
N ILE A 244 5.31 -5.95 -11.37
CA ILE A 244 5.54 -7.07 -10.47
C ILE A 244 4.19 -7.64 -10.04
N GLU A 245 4.06 -8.95 -10.14
CA GLU A 245 2.95 -9.73 -9.60
C GLU A 245 3.47 -10.56 -8.41
N VAL A 246 2.68 -10.62 -7.34
CA VAL A 246 3.07 -11.25 -6.07
C VAL A 246 2.11 -12.40 -5.74
N LYS A 247 2.64 -13.52 -5.24
CA LYS A 247 1.85 -14.68 -4.83
C LYS A 247 2.39 -15.25 -3.53
N THR A 248 1.54 -15.48 -2.52
CA THR A 248 1.97 -16.05 -1.21
C THR A 248 2.20 -17.57 -1.22
N GLY A 249 2.11 -18.21 -2.38
CA GLY A 249 2.18 -19.66 -2.52
C GLY A 249 2.98 -20.05 -3.75
N LEU A 250 2.80 -21.29 -4.20
CA LEU A 250 3.41 -21.78 -5.43
C LEU A 250 2.88 -21.00 -6.64
N ALA A 251 3.80 -20.54 -7.48
CA ALA A 251 3.47 -19.93 -8.75
C ALA A 251 2.75 -20.93 -9.68
N LYS A 252 1.78 -20.43 -10.43
CA LYS A 252 0.97 -21.20 -11.39
C LYS A 252 1.17 -20.66 -12.81
N LEU A 253 0.81 -21.48 -13.79
CA LEU A 253 0.86 -21.06 -15.20
C LEU A 253 -0.05 -19.87 -15.48
N GLN A 254 -1.17 -19.78 -14.77
CA GLN A 254 -2.11 -18.66 -14.88
C GLN A 254 -1.45 -17.33 -14.49
N ASP A 255 -0.57 -17.33 -13.47
CA ASP A 255 0.12 -16.13 -13.01
C ASP A 255 1.09 -15.61 -14.09
N ILE A 256 1.78 -16.53 -14.79
CA ILE A 256 2.64 -16.18 -15.93
C ILE A 256 1.82 -15.65 -17.11
N SER A 257 0.69 -16.29 -17.43
CA SER A 257 -0.19 -15.82 -18.50
C SER A 257 -0.78 -14.45 -18.20
N GLN A 258 -1.19 -14.20 -16.96
CA GLN A 258 -1.69 -12.91 -16.49
C GLN A 258 -0.64 -11.82 -16.64
N LEU A 259 0.58 -12.07 -16.13
CA LEU A 259 1.68 -11.11 -16.23
C LEU A 259 2.09 -10.84 -17.69
N SER A 260 2.06 -11.85 -18.56
CA SER A 260 2.29 -11.68 -20.00
C SER A 260 1.25 -10.76 -20.65
N MET A 261 -0.04 -10.90 -20.30
CA MET A 261 -1.08 -9.99 -20.82
C MET A 261 -0.83 -8.55 -20.38
N TYR A 262 -0.39 -8.35 -19.13
CA TYR A 262 -0.05 -7.01 -18.63
C TYR A 262 1.17 -6.40 -19.33
N LEU A 263 2.18 -7.22 -19.66
CA LEU A 263 3.32 -6.78 -20.46
C LEU A 263 2.87 -6.31 -21.84
N ASP A 264 1.97 -7.05 -22.48
CA ASP A 264 1.42 -6.70 -23.79
C ASP A 264 0.59 -5.40 -23.72
N GLU A 265 -0.24 -5.21 -22.69
CA GLU A 265 -1.02 -3.98 -22.47
C GLU A 265 -0.11 -2.75 -22.26
N MET A 266 1.00 -2.91 -21.53
CA MET A 266 1.96 -1.82 -21.27
C MET A 266 2.89 -1.52 -22.46
N GLY A 267 3.05 -2.45 -23.39
CA GLY A 267 3.84 -2.29 -24.60
C GLY A 267 5.32 -1.99 -24.36
N ASN A 268 5.94 -1.28 -25.30
CA ASN A 268 7.40 -1.05 -25.35
C ASN A 268 7.96 -0.22 -24.20
N GLU A 269 7.10 0.40 -23.40
CA GLU A 269 7.49 1.14 -22.20
C GLU A 269 7.70 0.23 -20.99
N CYS A 270 7.21 -1.01 -21.02
CA CYS A 270 7.49 -1.98 -19.98
C CYS A 270 8.80 -2.73 -20.26
N LEU A 271 9.81 -2.49 -19.41
CA LEU A 271 11.12 -3.08 -19.57
C LEU A 271 11.18 -4.53 -19.09
N ALA A 272 10.39 -4.86 -18.07
CA ALA A 272 10.40 -6.18 -17.46
C ALA A 272 9.10 -6.47 -16.70
N GLY A 273 8.72 -7.75 -16.73
CA GLY A 273 7.72 -8.34 -15.86
C GLY A 273 8.38 -9.27 -14.86
N VAL A 274 7.99 -9.17 -13.60
CA VAL A 274 8.56 -9.97 -12.51
C VAL A 274 7.46 -10.70 -11.76
N LEU A 275 7.61 -12.01 -11.59
CA LEU A 275 6.74 -12.81 -10.72
C LEU A 275 7.49 -13.14 -9.44
N ILE A 276 6.95 -12.73 -8.29
CA ILE A 276 7.47 -13.05 -6.96
C ILE A 276 6.52 -14.05 -6.30
N ALA A 277 7.04 -15.22 -5.92
CA ALA A 277 6.24 -16.29 -5.31
C ALA A 277 7.01 -17.01 -4.19
N ARG A 278 6.36 -17.93 -3.48
CA ARG A 278 7.03 -18.72 -2.42
C ARG A 278 8.01 -19.74 -3.01
N ASP A 279 7.63 -20.36 -4.12
CA ASP A 279 8.41 -21.40 -4.82
C ASP A 279 7.85 -21.60 -6.24
N PHE A 280 8.67 -22.15 -7.13
CA PHE A 280 8.41 -22.35 -8.56
C PHE A 280 8.74 -23.78 -9.00
N SER A 281 7.76 -24.47 -9.61
CA SER A 281 8.07 -25.73 -10.29
C SER A 281 8.92 -25.50 -11.55
N ARG A 282 9.73 -26.50 -11.93
CA ARG A 282 10.55 -26.47 -13.17
C ARG A 282 9.75 -26.10 -14.42
N LYS A 283 8.49 -26.54 -14.51
CA LYS A 283 7.60 -26.21 -15.62
C LYS A 283 7.28 -24.71 -15.67
N ILE A 284 7.07 -24.08 -14.51
CA ILE A 284 6.80 -22.64 -14.42
C ILE A 284 8.03 -21.84 -14.79
N LEU A 285 9.22 -22.21 -14.29
CA LEU A 285 10.47 -21.54 -14.64
C LEU A 285 10.75 -21.58 -16.16
N GLN A 286 10.52 -22.73 -16.80
CA GLN A 286 10.64 -22.86 -18.25
C GLN A 286 9.67 -21.94 -19.00
N GLU A 287 8.43 -21.83 -18.53
CA GLU A 287 7.42 -20.97 -19.12
C GLU A 287 7.76 -19.48 -18.92
N ALA A 288 8.16 -19.09 -17.70
CA ALA A 288 8.59 -17.73 -17.39
C ALA A 288 9.75 -17.29 -18.29
N LYS A 289 10.75 -18.15 -18.46
CA LYS A 289 11.89 -17.91 -19.37
C LYS A 289 11.43 -17.74 -20.81
N ARG A 290 10.48 -18.55 -21.28
CA ARG A 290 9.90 -18.43 -22.63
C ARG A 290 9.23 -17.07 -22.84
N GLN A 291 8.51 -16.59 -21.83
CA GLN A 291 7.81 -15.30 -21.83
C GLN A 291 8.69 -14.11 -21.40
N ARG A 292 10.00 -14.35 -21.15
CA ARG A 292 10.95 -13.33 -20.65
C ARG A 292 10.51 -12.66 -19.34
N ILE A 293 9.80 -13.40 -18.50
CA ILE A 293 9.41 -12.98 -17.15
C ILE A 293 10.51 -13.40 -16.18
N SER A 294 10.96 -12.45 -15.36
CA SER A 294 11.90 -12.75 -14.27
C SER A 294 11.16 -13.33 -13.07
N THR A 295 11.79 -14.27 -12.38
CA THR A 295 11.20 -15.00 -11.26
C THR A 295 12.03 -14.87 -10.00
N PHE A 296 11.38 -14.56 -8.88
CA PHE A 296 12.03 -14.49 -7.57
C PHE A 296 11.23 -15.25 -6.53
N GLU A 297 11.94 -15.98 -5.68
CA GLU A 297 11.40 -16.53 -4.46
C GLU A 297 11.52 -15.51 -3.32
N TYR A 298 10.47 -15.35 -2.54
CA TYR A 298 10.58 -14.64 -1.26
C TYR A 298 10.78 -15.62 -0.11
N LYS A 299 11.53 -15.21 0.91
CA LYS A 299 11.67 -15.94 2.17
C LYS A 299 11.41 -15.05 3.37
N VAL A 300 10.76 -15.65 4.37
CA VAL A 300 10.45 -15.06 5.68
C VAL A 300 10.45 -16.22 6.70
N ASP A 301 11.62 -16.67 7.09
CA ASP A 301 11.82 -17.86 7.93
C ASP A 301 11.04 -17.78 9.27
N ILE A 302 10.94 -16.59 9.86
CA ILE A 302 10.34 -16.42 11.19
C ILE A 302 8.84 -16.78 11.20
N ILE A 303 8.12 -16.48 10.12
CA ILE A 303 6.68 -16.78 10.03
C ILE A 303 6.44 -18.25 9.68
N GLU A 304 7.37 -18.88 8.95
CA GLU A 304 7.32 -20.30 8.62
C GLU A 304 7.44 -21.19 9.87
N ASN A 305 8.15 -20.70 10.89
CA ASN A 305 8.22 -21.33 12.21
C ASN A 305 6.92 -21.20 13.03
N GLY A 306 5.88 -20.56 12.48
CA GLY A 306 4.55 -20.45 13.07
C GLY A 306 4.45 -19.42 14.20
N VAL A 307 5.47 -18.59 14.41
CA VAL A 307 5.46 -17.49 15.39
C VAL A 307 4.73 -16.29 14.77
N PRO A 308 3.74 -15.68 15.46
CA PRO A 308 3.19 -14.41 15.02
C PRO A 308 4.26 -13.32 15.05
N VAL A 309 4.40 -12.58 13.95
CA VAL A 309 5.46 -11.56 13.81
C VAL A 309 4.91 -10.22 13.38
N THR A 310 5.52 -9.17 13.89
CA THR A 310 5.19 -7.78 13.58
C THR A 310 5.62 -7.43 12.16
N PHE A 311 5.11 -6.32 11.63
CA PHE A 311 5.49 -5.89 10.29
C PHE A 311 6.98 -5.52 10.16
N ASN A 312 7.60 -5.02 11.24
CA ASN A 312 9.02 -4.70 11.24
C ASN A 312 9.88 -5.97 11.24
N GLU A 313 9.54 -6.96 12.07
CA GLU A 313 10.21 -8.27 12.05
C GLU A 313 10.07 -8.94 10.67
N LEU A 314 8.89 -8.84 10.03
CA LEU A 314 8.70 -9.31 8.65
C LEU A 314 9.67 -8.66 7.67
N LYS A 315 9.92 -7.35 7.79
CA LYS A 315 10.83 -6.61 6.89
C LYS A 315 12.29 -6.97 7.14
N GLU A 316 12.68 -7.14 8.39
CA GLU A 316 14.05 -7.49 8.77
C GLU A 316 14.43 -8.90 8.31
N ASP A 317 13.47 -9.83 8.34
CA ASP A 317 13.64 -11.22 7.93
C ASP A 317 13.40 -11.45 6.41
N PHE A 318 12.81 -10.47 5.72
CA PHE A 318 12.44 -10.61 4.31
C PHE A 318 13.66 -10.71 3.40
N GLN A 319 13.67 -11.73 2.55
CA GLN A 319 14.67 -11.89 1.50
C GLN A 319 14.01 -12.15 0.15
N LEU A 320 14.67 -11.69 -0.91
CA LEU A 320 14.27 -11.91 -2.29
C LEU A 320 15.40 -12.57 -3.06
N ILE A 321 15.14 -13.75 -3.64
CA ILE A 321 16.14 -14.61 -4.26
C ILE A 321 15.75 -14.88 -5.70
N ARG A 322 16.57 -14.48 -6.67
CA ARG A 322 16.31 -14.81 -8.07
C ARG A 322 16.39 -16.31 -8.30
N VAL A 323 15.41 -16.84 -9.02
CA VAL A 323 15.38 -18.21 -9.51
C VAL A 323 15.33 -18.23 -11.03
N THR A 324 15.97 -19.22 -11.65
CA THR A 324 16.21 -19.28 -13.11
C THR A 324 15.90 -20.63 -13.72
#